data_AF-A0A7X8GYZ8-F1
#
_entry.id   AF-A0A7X8GYZ8-F1
#
_cell.length_a   1.000
_cell.length_b   1.000
_cell.length_c   1.000
_cell.angle_alpha   90.00
_cell.angle_beta   90.00
_cell.angle_gamma   90.00
#
_symmetry.space_group_name_H-M   'P 1'
#
loop_
_entity.id
_entity.type
_entity.pdbx_description
1 polymer ?
#
loop_
_entity_poly.entity_id
_entity_poly.type
_entity_poly.pdbx_seq_one_letter_code
_entity_poly.pdbx_strand_id
1 'polypeptide(L)'
;MLDVIIISYNGRKLTEECIKSLDNLSTKNINFKITIVDNNSNDDTVEFIRNNYNNINIIANKKNLGYAAAVNIGMKNTSSDFAIITNNDVVFTPDSIEKMLNFLKENHNAAVVAPQQLYPDGKWQRSYGDFVGIKSGLKYLFLVTLFQNHYFRKFYKVGKRKRPKRVEYADGAVLCIKREIFNKVNGFDEDYFFYSEEMDFCYRVKLASYSVWHLPTSIVYHHRGGSDLAMRFTEKKQEMLIASKILFCDKHLSNFEKKLYVLLEKLHHKFMLLSYKIICKLKNTEKTTSKLNYYQLMHRIWIRK
;
A
#
# COMPACT_ATOMS: atom_id res chain seq x y z
N MET A 1 2.86 -6.28 23.93
CA MET A 1 2.65 -4.86 23.57
C MET A 1 2.82 -4.72 22.06
N LEU A 2 2.17 -3.77 21.41
CA LEU A 2 2.20 -3.54 19.96
C LEU A 2 2.57 -2.08 19.70
N ASP A 3 3.36 -1.79 18.67
CA ASP A 3 3.55 -0.41 18.21
C ASP A 3 2.66 -0.12 17.00
N VAL A 4 2.03 1.04 16.95
CA VAL A 4 1.35 1.57 15.76
C VAL A 4 2.16 2.76 15.28
N ILE A 5 2.74 2.62 14.08
CA ILE A 5 3.61 3.61 13.45
C ILE A 5 2.83 4.22 12.28
N ILE A 6 2.43 5.48 12.43
CA ILE A 6 1.67 6.23 11.43
C ILE A 6 2.65 7.06 10.61
N ILE A 7 2.68 6.84 9.29
CA ILE A 7 3.45 7.67 8.36
C ILE A 7 2.56 8.81 7.87
N SER A 8 2.99 10.05 8.13
CA SER A 8 2.24 11.27 7.82
C SER A 8 2.99 12.14 6.82
N TYR A 9 2.26 12.74 5.88
CA TYR A 9 2.75 13.80 5.00
C TYR A 9 1.58 14.66 4.51
N ASN A 10 1.35 15.77 5.22
CA ASN A 10 0.15 16.58 5.18
C ASN A 10 -1.13 15.79 5.52
N GLY A 11 -2.25 16.50 5.66
CA GLY A 11 -3.55 15.91 5.91
C GLY A 11 -3.87 15.80 7.40
N ARG A 12 -3.80 16.93 8.12
CA ARG A 12 -4.20 17.04 9.53
C ARG A 12 -5.50 16.29 9.84
N LYS A 13 -6.58 16.58 9.10
CA LYS A 13 -7.91 15.99 9.35
C LYS A 13 -7.93 14.47 9.27
N LEU A 14 -7.23 13.92 8.27
CA LEU A 14 -7.15 12.47 8.09
C LEU A 14 -6.32 11.83 9.20
N THR A 15 -5.22 12.47 9.57
CA THR A 15 -4.38 12.03 10.69
C THR A 15 -5.18 11.99 11.98
N GLU A 16 -5.98 13.03 12.25
CA GLU A 16 -6.90 13.09 13.40
C GLU A 16 -7.94 11.96 13.38
N GLU A 17 -8.58 11.70 12.23
CA GLU A 17 -9.54 10.59 12.07
C GLU A 17 -8.88 9.23 12.29
N CYS A 18 -7.65 9.04 11.79
CA CYS A 18 -6.87 7.83 12.00
C CYS A 18 -6.60 7.61 13.49
N ILE A 19 -6.11 8.63 14.21
CA ILE A 19 -5.83 8.54 15.66
C ILE A 19 -7.11 8.25 16.44
N LYS A 20 -8.20 8.99 16.19
CA LYS A 20 -9.50 8.75 16.85
C LYS A 20 -9.99 7.31 16.64
N SER A 21 -9.78 6.76 15.44
CA SER A 21 -10.16 5.37 15.16
C SER A 21 -9.37 4.37 15.99
N LEU A 22 -8.10 4.67 16.31
CA LEU A 22 -7.22 3.86 17.15
C LEU A 22 -7.58 3.99 18.63
N ASP A 23 -7.82 5.21 19.13
CA ASP A 23 -8.18 5.44 20.54
C ASP A 23 -9.43 4.64 20.96
N ASN A 24 -10.39 4.50 20.04
CA ASN A 24 -11.59 3.69 20.24
C ASN A 24 -11.29 2.18 20.41
N LEU A 25 -10.12 1.69 19.98
CA LEU A 25 -9.69 0.29 20.09
C LEU A 25 -8.99 -0.02 21.41
N SER A 26 -8.28 0.96 21.99
CA SER A 26 -7.45 0.81 23.19
C SER A 26 -8.24 0.32 24.42
N THR A 27 -9.57 0.36 24.36
CA THR A 27 -10.48 -0.13 25.40
C THR A 27 -10.71 -1.66 25.39
N LYS A 28 -10.18 -2.40 24.41
CA LYS A 28 -10.52 -3.82 24.16
C LYS A 28 -9.38 -4.83 24.31
N ASN A 29 -8.68 -4.83 25.44
CA ASN A 29 -7.64 -5.83 25.81
C ASN A 29 -6.35 -5.82 24.95
N ILE A 30 -6.09 -4.77 24.16
CA ILE A 30 -4.82 -4.63 23.43
C ILE A 30 -4.14 -3.33 23.80
N ASN A 31 -3.00 -3.45 24.49
CA ASN A 31 -2.12 -2.32 24.77
C ASN A 31 -1.20 -2.09 23.59
N PHE A 32 -1.34 -0.93 22.95
CA PHE A 32 -0.44 -0.45 21.92
C PHE A 32 0.00 1.00 22.16
N LYS A 33 1.13 1.37 21.58
CA LYS A 33 1.68 2.74 21.60
C LYS A 33 1.61 3.32 20.20
N ILE A 34 1.25 4.60 20.08
CA ILE A 34 1.21 5.30 18.80
C ILE A 34 2.48 6.14 18.65
N THR A 35 3.16 5.97 17.52
CA THR A 35 4.24 6.84 17.06
C THR A 35 3.88 7.38 15.68
N ILE A 36 3.99 8.69 15.49
CA ILE A 36 3.78 9.35 14.20
C ILE A 36 5.14 9.77 13.66
N VAL A 37 5.44 9.36 12.43
CA VAL A 37 6.60 9.84 11.67
C VAL A 37 6.09 10.79 10.61
N ASP A 38 6.30 12.08 10.83
CA ASP A 38 5.90 13.14 9.92
C ASP A 38 7.03 13.45 8.92
N ASN A 39 6.73 13.32 7.63
CA ASN A 39 7.67 13.50 6.53
C ASN A 39 7.77 14.96 6.07
N ASN A 40 7.88 15.89 7.02
CA ASN A 40 7.94 17.34 6.79
C ASN A 40 6.66 17.87 6.15
N SER A 41 5.54 17.70 6.85
CA SER A 41 4.27 18.34 6.51
C SER A 41 4.40 19.86 6.52
N ASN A 42 3.73 20.50 5.56
CA ASN A 42 3.68 21.96 5.43
C ASN A 42 2.36 22.56 5.96
N ASP A 43 1.44 21.71 6.42
CA ASP A 43 0.23 22.11 7.12
C ASP A 43 0.45 22.07 8.65
N ASP A 44 -0.62 22.29 9.41
CA ASP A 44 -0.62 22.33 10.86
C ASP A 44 -0.67 20.95 11.54
N THR A 45 -0.40 19.86 10.81
CA THR A 45 -0.47 18.48 11.34
C THR A 45 0.40 18.31 12.59
N VAL A 46 1.68 18.72 12.53
CA VAL A 46 2.64 18.49 13.62
C VAL A 46 2.25 19.28 14.87
N GLU A 47 1.88 20.55 14.72
CA GLU A 47 1.47 21.42 15.83
C GLU A 47 0.17 20.90 16.46
N PHE A 48 -0.80 20.50 15.64
CA PHE A 48 -2.04 19.92 16.11
C PHE A 48 -1.80 18.67 16.98
N ILE A 49 -0.93 17.75 16.55
CA ILE A 49 -0.62 16.55 17.33
C ILE A 49 0.01 16.92 18.67
N ARG A 50 1.02 17.79 18.68
CA ARG A 50 1.71 18.20 19.92
C ARG A 50 0.77 18.86 20.93
N ASN A 51 -0.20 19.64 20.45
CA ASN A 51 -1.12 20.37 21.32
C ASN A 51 -2.28 19.51 21.86
N ASN A 52 -2.65 18.42 21.17
CA ASN A 52 -3.87 17.65 21.49
C ASN A 52 -3.59 16.22 22.00
N TYR A 53 -2.40 15.67 21.78
CA TYR A 53 -2.09 14.27 22.09
C TYR A 53 -0.77 14.10 22.87
N ASN A 54 -0.85 14.17 24.19
CA ASN A 54 0.33 14.05 25.08
C ASN A 54 0.91 12.63 25.16
N ASN A 55 0.12 11.62 24.80
CA ASN A 55 0.49 10.20 24.86
C ASN A 55 1.02 9.65 23.52
N ILE A 56 1.07 10.48 22.47
CA ILE A 56 1.55 10.09 21.14
C ILE A 56 2.96 10.62 20.94
N ASN A 57 3.88 9.74 20.56
CA ASN A 57 5.22 10.16 20.17
C ASN A 57 5.20 10.69 18.73
N ILE A 58 5.72 11.90 18.49
CA ILE A 58 5.80 12.48 17.15
C ILE A 58 7.24 12.76 16.76
N ILE A 59 7.66 12.17 15.64
CA ILE A 59 8.97 12.35 15.02
C ILE A 59 8.76 13.20 13.77
N ALA A 60 9.11 14.49 13.85
CA ALA A 60 8.98 15.41 12.72
C ALA A 60 10.30 15.50 11.94
N ASN A 61 10.33 14.92 10.74
CA ASN A 61 11.49 14.98 9.85
C ASN A 61 11.67 16.40 9.29
N LYS A 62 12.93 16.83 9.12
CA LYS A 62 13.26 18.16 8.56
C LYS A 62 13.06 18.28 7.04
N LYS A 63 12.85 17.14 6.37
CA LYS A 63 12.59 17.03 4.93
C LYS A 63 11.79 15.77 4.67
N ASN A 64 11.11 15.70 3.52
CA ASN A 64 10.44 14.48 3.10
C ASN A 64 11.50 13.44 2.66
N LEU A 65 11.65 12.36 3.43
CA LEU A 65 12.62 11.29 3.20
C LEU A 65 12.05 10.13 2.37
N GLY A 66 10.77 10.20 1.98
CA GLY A 66 10.07 9.09 1.36
C GLY A 66 9.47 8.13 2.38
N TYR A 67 8.66 7.19 1.87
CA TYR A 67 7.91 6.25 2.71
C TYR A 67 8.82 5.25 3.42
N ALA A 68 9.71 4.59 2.67
CA ALA A 68 10.62 3.57 3.18
C ALA A 68 11.47 4.07 4.36
N ALA A 69 12.10 5.24 4.21
CA ALA A 69 12.92 5.85 5.25
C ALA A 69 12.08 6.23 6.49
N ALA A 70 10.86 6.75 6.30
CA ALA A 70 9.98 7.08 7.42
C ALA A 70 9.55 5.82 8.22
N VAL A 71 9.25 4.72 7.53
CA VAL A 71 8.97 3.42 8.18
C VAL A 71 10.18 2.97 8.99
N ASN A 72 11.38 3.02 8.42
CA ASN A 72 12.61 2.65 9.12
C ASN A 72 12.87 3.53 10.35
N ILE A 73 12.64 4.84 10.27
CA ILE A 73 12.75 5.77 11.40
C ILE A 73 11.76 5.39 12.51
N GLY A 74 10.50 5.14 12.17
CA GLY A 74 9.49 4.73 13.14
C GLY A 74 9.83 3.39 13.81
N MET A 75 10.30 2.42 13.02
CA MET A 75 10.72 1.12 13.54
C MET A 75 11.95 1.23 14.46
N LYS A 76 12.91 2.11 14.15
CA LYS A 76 14.09 2.35 15.01
C LYS A 76 13.74 3.02 16.35
N ASN A 77 12.66 3.79 16.42
CA ASN A 77 12.23 4.53 17.61
C ASN A 77 11.17 3.79 18.45
N THR A 78 10.94 2.51 18.17
CA THR A 78 9.93 1.67 18.82
C THR A 78 10.50 0.28 19.07
N SER A 79 9.91 -0.52 19.98
CA SER A 79 10.56 -1.76 20.48
C SER A 79 9.65 -2.96 20.72
N SER A 80 8.34 -2.85 20.48
CA SER A 80 7.41 -3.97 20.66
C SER A 80 7.64 -5.08 19.63
N ASP A 81 7.45 -6.36 20.01
CA ASP A 81 7.70 -7.51 19.12
C ASP A 81 6.91 -7.48 17.79
N PHE A 82 5.78 -6.77 17.81
CA PHE A 82 4.93 -6.53 16.65
C PHE A 82 4.80 -5.03 16.41
N ALA A 83 4.69 -4.64 15.14
CA ALA A 83 4.39 -3.28 14.73
C ALA A 83 3.33 -3.27 13.63
N ILE A 84 2.40 -2.31 13.70
CA ILE A 84 1.55 -1.92 12.58
C ILE A 84 2.15 -0.68 11.94
N ILE A 85 2.53 -0.79 10.68
CA ILE A 85 2.84 0.35 9.82
C ILE A 85 1.55 0.77 9.13
N THR A 86 1.18 2.04 9.21
CA THR A 86 -0.05 2.55 8.58
C THR A 86 0.14 3.94 7.98
N ASN A 87 -0.60 4.22 6.92
CA ASN A 87 -0.78 5.59 6.44
C ASN A 87 -1.68 6.38 7.40
N ASN A 88 -1.59 7.71 7.34
CA ASN A 88 -2.44 8.63 8.11
C ASN A 88 -3.88 8.76 7.59
N ASP A 89 -4.23 8.16 6.44
CA ASP A 89 -5.56 8.21 5.83
C ASP A 89 -6.33 6.89 5.93
N VAL A 90 -6.05 6.15 7.01
CA VAL A 90 -6.67 4.87 7.37
C VAL A 90 -7.55 5.04 8.61
N VAL A 91 -8.75 4.45 8.58
CA VAL A 91 -9.66 4.33 9.72
C VAL A 91 -9.82 2.85 10.08
N PHE A 92 -9.45 2.50 11.31
CA PHE A 92 -9.47 1.12 11.79
C PHE A 92 -10.87 0.71 12.30
N THR A 93 -11.29 -0.53 12.04
CA THR A 93 -12.50 -1.09 12.67
C THR A 93 -12.21 -1.67 14.04
N PRO A 94 -13.22 -1.81 14.94
CA PRO A 94 -13.06 -2.19 16.35
C PRO A 94 -12.20 -3.43 16.67
N ASP A 95 -12.09 -4.38 15.73
CA ASP A 95 -11.40 -5.67 15.91
C ASP A 95 -10.26 -5.88 14.89
N SER A 96 -9.95 -4.87 14.09
CA SER A 96 -9.02 -4.99 12.97
C SER A 96 -7.59 -5.30 13.42
N ILE A 97 -7.10 -4.58 14.43
CA ILE A 97 -5.77 -4.78 15.03
C ILE A 97 -5.69 -6.13 15.74
N GLU A 98 -6.69 -6.46 16.55
CA GLU A 98 -6.75 -7.73 17.30
C GLU A 98 -6.61 -8.93 16.37
N LYS A 99 -7.42 -8.96 15.31
CA LYS A 99 -7.41 -10.04 14.32
C LYS A 99 -6.04 -10.21 13.66
N MET A 100 -5.38 -9.11 13.30
CA MET A 100 -4.05 -9.16 12.69
C MET A 100 -2.99 -9.64 13.69
N LEU A 101 -3.02 -9.12 14.91
CA LEU A 101 -2.06 -9.48 15.95
C LEU A 101 -2.18 -10.96 16.34
N ASN A 102 -3.40 -11.43 16.59
CA ASN A 102 -3.66 -12.84 16.93
C ASN A 102 -3.24 -13.77 15.79
N PHE A 103 -3.52 -13.39 14.53
CA PHE A 103 -3.06 -14.18 13.38
C PHE A 103 -1.54 -14.34 13.36
N LEU A 104 -0.76 -13.29 13.60
CA LEU A 104 0.71 -13.40 13.62
C LEU A 104 1.24 -14.21 14.80
N LYS A 105 0.58 -14.13 15.96
CA LYS A 105 0.92 -14.93 17.15
C LYS A 105 0.70 -16.41 16.91
N GLU A 106 -0.41 -16.77 16.26
CA GLU A 106 -0.78 -18.17 15.96
C GLU A 106 0.01 -18.76 14.78
N ASN A 107 0.56 -17.92 13.91
CA ASN A 107 1.22 -18.37 12.68
C ASN A 107 2.71 -17.98 12.69
N HIS A 108 3.58 -18.86 13.17
CA HIS A 108 5.02 -18.59 13.28
C HIS A 108 5.68 -18.21 11.95
N ASN A 109 5.31 -18.85 10.84
CA ASN A 109 5.86 -18.56 9.51
C ASN A 109 5.26 -17.30 8.83
N ALA A 110 4.20 -16.72 9.40
CA ALA A 110 3.68 -15.44 8.91
C ALA A 110 4.54 -14.31 9.49
N ALA A 111 5.20 -13.55 8.61
CA ALA A 111 5.98 -12.38 8.99
C ALA A 111 5.17 -11.09 8.88
N VAL A 112 4.26 -11.05 7.90
CA VAL A 112 3.41 -9.90 7.61
C VAL A 112 1.97 -10.37 7.43
N VAL A 113 1.03 -9.64 8.02
CA VAL A 113 -0.39 -9.76 7.70
C VAL A 113 -0.98 -8.38 7.45
N ALA A 114 -1.85 -8.27 6.46
CA ALA A 114 -2.53 -7.04 6.09
C ALA A 114 -4.05 -7.24 6.05
N PRO A 115 -4.83 -6.20 6.37
CA PRO A 115 -6.28 -6.28 6.39
C PRO A 115 -6.85 -6.23 4.96
N GLN A 116 -8.16 -6.43 4.87
CA GLN A 116 -8.92 -6.01 3.70
C GLN A 116 -9.28 -4.54 3.83
N GLN A 117 -8.77 -3.75 2.89
CA GLN A 117 -9.06 -2.33 2.78
C GLN A 117 -10.39 -2.12 2.05
N LEU A 118 -11.18 -1.15 2.50
CA LEU A 118 -12.38 -0.67 1.82
C LEU A 118 -12.21 0.83 1.54
N TYR A 119 -12.85 1.32 0.48
CA TYR A 119 -13.05 2.75 0.34
C TYR A 119 -14.05 3.25 1.39
N PRO A 120 -14.09 4.56 1.71
CA PRO A 120 -15.04 5.12 2.68
C PRO A 120 -16.51 4.80 2.36
N ASP A 121 -16.86 4.57 1.09
CA ASP A 121 -18.20 4.14 0.66
C ASP A 121 -18.46 2.63 0.84
N GLY A 122 -17.58 1.91 1.53
CA GLY A 122 -17.65 0.47 1.80
C GLY A 122 -17.30 -0.41 0.59
N LYS A 123 -16.94 0.16 -0.57
CA LYS A 123 -16.57 -0.64 -1.74
C LYS A 123 -15.21 -1.30 -1.54
N TRP A 124 -15.08 -2.49 -2.12
CA TRP A 124 -13.82 -3.23 -2.12
C TRP A 124 -12.67 -2.41 -2.70
N GLN A 125 -11.56 -2.39 -1.97
CA GLN A 125 -10.30 -1.84 -2.42
C GLN A 125 -9.26 -2.98 -2.52
N ARG A 126 -8.46 -2.96 -3.58
CA ARG A 126 -7.37 -3.94 -3.73
C ARG A 126 -6.28 -3.62 -2.70
N SER A 127 -6.00 -4.57 -1.79
CA SER A 127 -5.00 -4.43 -0.72
C SER A 127 -3.84 -5.44 -0.80
N TYR A 128 -3.68 -6.13 -1.93
CA TYR A 128 -2.57 -7.05 -2.19
C TYR A 128 -2.37 -7.28 -3.69
N GLY A 129 -1.22 -7.82 -4.08
CA GLY A 129 -0.92 -8.07 -5.49
C GLY A 129 0.11 -9.16 -5.75
N ASP A 130 0.55 -9.21 -7.00
CA ASP A 130 1.62 -10.08 -7.51
C ASP A 130 2.90 -9.25 -7.66
N PHE A 131 4.06 -9.83 -7.37
CA PHE A 131 5.35 -9.22 -7.64
C PHE A 131 5.46 -8.81 -9.12
N VAL A 132 6.21 -7.75 -9.35
CA VAL A 132 6.60 -7.34 -10.69
C VAL A 132 7.42 -8.46 -11.35
N GLY A 133 7.07 -8.79 -12.60
CA GLY A 133 7.75 -9.83 -13.38
C GLY A 133 6.85 -10.42 -14.46
N ILE A 134 7.33 -11.48 -15.12
CA ILE A 134 6.65 -12.09 -16.27
C ILE A 134 5.20 -12.49 -15.93
N LYS A 135 4.98 -13.13 -14.77
CA LYS A 135 3.64 -13.55 -14.32
C LYS A 135 2.65 -12.39 -14.21
N SER A 136 3.06 -11.28 -13.59
CA SER A 136 2.18 -10.11 -13.47
C SER A 136 1.99 -9.41 -14.82
N GLY A 137 3.03 -9.32 -15.64
CA GLY A 137 2.95 -8.82 -17.02
C GLY A 137 1.93 -9.59 -17.89
N LEU A 138 1.97 -10.93 -17.84
CA LEU A 138 1.00 -11.77 -18.56
C LEU A 138 -0.43 -11.58 -18.04
N LYS A 139 -0.61 -11.50 -16.71
CA LYS A 139 -1.92 -11.20 -16.11
C LYS A 139 -2.49 -9.86 -16.56
N TYR A 140 -1.65 -8.84 -16.74
CA TYR A 140 -2.08 -7.56 -17.30
C TYR A 140 -2.44 -7.67 -18.77
N LEU A 141 -1.55 -8.26 -19.59
CA LEU A 141 -1.76 -8.42 -21.03
C LEU A 141 -3.07 -9.16 -21.34
N PHE A 142 -3.35 -10.26 -20.63
CA PHE A 142 -4.57 -11.07 -20.78
C PHE A 142 -5.75 -10.56 -19.94
N LEU A 143 -5.69 -9.32 -19.43
CA LEU A 143 -6.75 -8.64 -18.69
C LEU A 143 -7.25 -9.37 -17.44
N VAL A 144 -6.52 -10.39 -16.96
CA VAL A 144 -6.87 -11.17 -15.77
C VAL A 144 -7.02 -10.25 -14.56
N THR A 145 -6.07 -9.32 -14.37
CA THR A 145 -6.13 -8.35 -13.27
C THR A 145 -7.33 -7.40 -13.40
N LEU A 146 -7.68 -7.00 -14.63
CA LEU A 146 -8.81 -6.12 -14.90
C LEU A 146 -10.14 -6.82 -14.55
N PHE A 147 -10.32 -8.05 -15.02
CA PHE A 147 -11.53 -8.84 -14.74
C PHE A 147 -11.65 -9.20 -13.26
N GLN A 148 -10.55 -9.58 -12.61
CA GLN A 148 -10.54 -9.83 -11.16
C GLN A 148 -11.00 -8.59 -10.39
N ASN A 149 -10.40 -7.42 -10.66
CA ASN A 149 -10.79 -6.18 -10.00
C ASN A 149 -12.26 -5.82 -10.26
N HIS A 150 -12.75 -6.01 -11.50
CA HIS A 150 -14.16 -5.79 -11.81
C HIS A 150 -15.08 -6.73 -11.01
N TYR A 151 -14.75 -8.02 -10.96
CA TYR A 151 -15.48 -9.02 -10.20
C TYR A 151 -15.55 -8.65 -8.72
N PHE A 152 -14.41 -8.34 -8.09
CA PHE A 152 -14.40 -7.96 -6.68
C PHE A 152 -15.18 -6.67 -6.42
N ARG A 153 -15.04 -5.64 -7.25
CA ARG A 153 -15.81 -4.40 -7.08
C ARG A 153 -17.32 -4.59 -7.20
N LYS A 154 -17.78 -5.57 -7.98
CA LYS A 154 -19.21 -5.84 -8.20
C LYS A 154 -19.79 -6.81 -7.17
N PHE A 155 -19.02 -7.81 -6.74
CA PHE A 155 -19.54 -8.95 -6.00
C PHE A 155 -18.95 -9.14 -4.59
N TYR A 156 -17.95 -8.34 -4.21
CA TYR A 156 -17.41 -8.39 -2.85
C TYR A 156 -18.49 -7.99 -1.84
N LYS A 157 -18.59 -8.78 -0.76
CA LYS A 157 -19.45 -8.49 0.39
C LYS A 157 -18.62 -8.73 1.65
N VAL A 158 -18.62 -7.76 2.56
CA VAL A 158 -17.95 -7.85 3.86
C VAL A 158 -18.46 -9.09 4.61
N GLY A 159 -17.57 -9.79 5.32
CA GLY A 159 -17.90 -10.98 6.10
C GLY A 159 -18.10 -12.28 5.31
N LYS A 160 -18.29 -12.24 3.98
CA LYS A 160 -18.42 -13.46 3.16
C LYS A 160 -17.10 -14.20 2.98
N ARG A 161 -15.97 -13.47 2.91
CA ARG A 161 -14.64 -14.06 2.82
C ARG A 161 -14.03 -14.14 4.21
N LYS A 162 -13.80 -15.36 4.70
CA LYS A 162 -13.25 -15.60 6.04
C LYS A 162 -11.86 -16.23 6.04
N ARG A 163 -11.44 -16.85 4.94
CA ARG A 163 -10.17 -17.59 4.88
C ARG A 163 -8.99 -16.63 4.64
N PRO A 164 -7.98 -16.61 5.53
CA PRO A 164 -6.72 -15.94 5.27
C PRO A 164 -6.10 -16.46 3.96
N LYS A 165 -5.40 -15.59 3.24
CA LYS A 165 -4.79 -15.91 1.95
C LYS A 165 -3.32 -15.52 1.96
N ARG A 166 -2.44 -16.46 1.61
CA ARG A 166 -1.04 -16.14 1.30
C ARG A 166 -0.97 -15.32 0.02
N VAL A 167 -0.24 -14.21 0.06
CA VAL A 167 -0.11 -13.27 -1.07
C VAL A 167 1.38 -13.02 -1.34
N GLU A 168 1.69 -12.50 -2.52
CA GLU A 168 3.07 -12.16 -2.86
C GLU A 168 3.50 -10.88 -2.12
N TYR A 169 2.68 -9.82 -2.20
CA TYR A 169 2.83 -8.64 -1.36
C TYR A 169 1.47 -8.11 -0.90
N ALA A 170 1.47 -7.37 0.20
CA ALA A 170 0.34 -6.61 0.70
C ALA A 170 0.55 -5.10 0.48
N ASP A 171 -0.54 -4.37 0.28
CA ASP A 171 -0.52 -2.91 0.07
C ASP A 171 -0.03 -2.18 1.33
N GLY A 172 0.87 -1.21 1.14
CA GLY A 172 1.60 -0.54 2.21
C GLY A 172 0.72 0.31 3.14
N ALA A 173 -0.55 0.56 2.81
CA ALA A 173 -1.38 1.41 3.67
C ALA A 173 -1.58 0.86 5.08
N VAL A 174 -1.59 -0.48 5.26
CA VAL A 174 -1.57 -1.12 6.58
C VAL A 174 -0.83 -2.46 6.50
N LEU A 175 0.26 -2.59 7.26
CA LEU A 175 1.01 -3.83 7.42
C LEU A 175 1.22 -4.10 8.91
N CYS A 176 0.73 -5.24 9.42
CA CYS A 176 1.12 -5.76 10.73
C CYS A 176 2.31 -6.70 10.53
N ILE A 177 3.43 -6.43 11.23
CA ILE A 177 4.74 -7.01 10.96
C ILE A 177 5.35 -7.56 12.25
N LYS A 178 6.02 -8.71 12.17
CA LYS A 178 6.92 -9.19 13.23
C LYS A 178 8.25 -8.43 13.18
N ARG A 179 8.61 -7.75 14.26
CA ARG A 179 9.82 -6.92 14.36
C ARG A 179 11.10 -7.72 14.11
N GLU A 180 11.18 -8.93 14.65
CA GLU A 180 12.30 -9.85 14.40
C GLU A 180 12.56 -10.03 12.90
N ILE A 181 11.49 -10.24 12.12
CA ILE A 181 11.62 -10.48 10.68
C ILE A 181 11.93 -9.19 9.94
N PHE A 182 11.34 -8.07 10.34
CA PHE A 182 11.69 -6.75 9.81
C PHE A 182 13.20 -6.48 9.94
N ASN A 183 13.77 -6.72 11.12
CA ASN A 183 15.20 -6.55 11.37
C ASN A 183 16.03 -7.55 10.57
N LYS A 184 15.61 -8.83 10.52
CA LYS A 184 16.30 -9.89 9.78
C LYS A 184 16.46 -9.60 8.30
N VAL A 185 15.49 -8.93 7.68
CA VAL A 185 15.56 -8.54 6.27
C VAL A 185 16.14 -7.15 6.05
N ASN A 186 16.63 -6.48 7.10
CA ASN A 186 17.17 -5.12 7.07
C ASN A 186 16.14 -4.03 6.70
N GLY A 187 14.91 -4.14 7.20
CA GLY A 187 13.88 -3.10 7.08
C GLY A 187 13.42 -2.82 5.66
N PHE A 188 12.87 -1.63 5.42
CA PHE A 188 12.49 -1.18 4.08
C PHE A 188 13.72 -0.65 3.34
N ASP A 189 13.76 -0.86 2.04
CA ASP A 189 14.87 -0.40 1.20
C ASP A 189 14.67 1.08 0.85
N GLU A 190 15.57 1.94 1.34
CA GLU A 190 15.45 3.40 1.26
C GLU A 190 15.74 3.96 -0.15
N ASP A 191 16.20 3.15 -1.11
CA ASP A 191 16.27 3.56 -2.51
C ASP A 191 14.86 3.80 -3.10
N TYR A 192 13.83 3.20 -2.49
CA TYR A 192 12.44 3.45 -2.83
C TYR A 192 11.90 4.67 -2.06
N PHE A 193 11.91 5.83 -2.71
CA PHE A 193 11.29 7.03 -2.14
C PHE A 193 9.76 6.86 -1.95
N PHE A 194 9.07 6.29 -2.95
CA PHE A 194 7.62 6.07 -2.92
C PHE A 194 7.21 5.05 -3.98
N TYR A 195 6.23 4.21 -3.65
CA TYR A 195 5.80 3.02 -4.40
C TYR A 195 6.80 1.87 -4.43
N SER A 196 6.27 0.65 -4.36
CA SER A 196 6.98 -0.62 -4.49
C SER A 196 7.94 -0.93 -3.34
N GLU A 197 8.13 -0.03 -2.36
CA GLU A 197 8.92 -0.28 -1.17
C GLU A 197 8.37 -1.46 -0.34
N GLU A 198 7.03 -1.55 -0.26
CA GLU A 198 6.33 -2.62 0.43
C GLU A 198 6.44 -3.94 -0.34
N MET A 199 6.47 -3.87 -1.67
CA MET A 199 6.61 -5.02 -2.55
C MET A 199 8.02 -5.60 -2.47
N ASP A 200 9.05 -4.74 -2.48
CA ASP A 200 10.45 -5.09 -2.25
C ASP A 200 10.64 -5.75 -0.86
N PHE A 201 10.11 -5.13 0.19
CA PHE A 201 10.13 -5.69 1.53
C PHE A 201 9.47 -7.07 1.59
N CYS A 202 8.27 -7.23 1.03
CA CYS A 202 7.57 -8.52 0.97
C CYS A 202 8.36 -9.58 0.17
N TYR A 203 9.06 -9.17 -0.88
CA TYR A 203 9.91 -10.07 -1.66
C TYR A 203 11.10 -10.56 -0.84
N ARG A 204 11.81 -9.67 -0.13
CA ARG A 204 12.91 -10.05 0.78
C ARG A 204 12.43 -10.92 1.94
N VAL A 205 11.25 -10.65 2.50
CA VAL A 205 10.58 -11.53 3.49
C VAL A 205 10.37 -12.94 2.93
N LYS A 206 9.94 -13.05 1.67
CA LYS A 206 9.79 -14.35 0.99
C LYS A 206 11.13 -15.04 0.78
N LEU A 207 12.18 -14.32 0.36
CA LEU A 207 13.53 -14.87 0.21
C LEU A 207 14.10 -15.38 1.54
N ALA A 208 13.75 -14.73 2.66
CA ALA A 208 14.06 -15.20 4.00
C ALA A 208 13.18 -16.39 4.47
N SER A 209 12.42 -17.01 3.56
CA SER A 209 11.53 -18.16 3.79
C SER A 209 10.31 -17.91 4.69
N TYR A 210 9.95 -16.64 4.90
CA TYR A 210 8.73 -16.27 5.62
C TYR A 210 7.58 -15.93 4.65
N SER A 211 6.41 -15.59 5.20
CA SER A 211 5.23 -15.33 4.38
C SER A 211 4.44 -14.07 4.72
N VAL A 212 3.81 -13.55 3.67
CA VAL A 212 2.90 -12.41 3.68
C VAL A 212 1.47 -12.90 3.50
N TRP A 213 0.57 -12.39 4.33
CA TRP A 213 -0.82 -12.83 4.38
C TRP A 213 -1.78 -11.66 4.24
N HIS A 214 -2.89 -11.92 3.56
CA HIS A 214 -4.05 -11.07 3.54
C HIS A 214 -5.15 -11.70 4.41
N LEU A 215 -5.66 -10.92 5.36
CA LEU A 215 -6.67 -11.35 6.31
C LEU A 215 -8.02 -10.68 6.00
N PRO A 216 -8.94 -11.35 5.30
CA PRO A 216 -10.18 -10.72 4.83
C PRO A 216 -11.18 -10.44 5.96
N THR A 217 -10.97 -11.00 7.15
CA THR A 217 -11.79 -10.77 8.34
C THR A 217 -11.39 -9.51 9.10
N SER A 218 -10.16 -9.02 8.93
CA SER A 218 -9.72 -7.72 9.46
C SER A 218 -10.03 -6.65 8.41
N ILE A 219 -10.80 -5.63 8.78
CA ILE A 219 -11.29 -4.60 7.87
C ILE A 219 -10.72 -3.26 8.29
N VAL A 220 -10.33 -2.45 7.32
CA VAL A 220 -9.99 -1.03 7.52
C VAL A 220 -10.58 -0.21 6.38
N TYR A 221 -10.88 1.05 6.63
CA TYR A 221 -11.23 2.00 5.57
C TYR A 221 -9.99 2.82 5.21
N HIS A 222 -9.72 2.97 3.92
CA HIS A 222 -8.56 3.71 3.42
C HIS A 222 -9.02 4.71 2.37
N HIS A 223 -8.85 5.99 2.69
CA HIS A 223 -9.32 7.11 1.86
C HIS A 223 -8.55 7.20 0.53
N ARG A 224 -7.33 6.65 0.50
CA ARG A 224 -6.44 6.44 -0.66
C ARG A 224 -6.27 7.70 -1.49
N GLY A 225 -5.49 8.66 -1.00
CA GLY A 225 -5.27 9.93 -1.71
C GLY A 225 -5.92 11.10 -1.00
N GLY A 226 -5.84 11.08 0.33
CA GLY A 226 -6.09 12.22 1.19
C GLY A 226 -5.26 13.47 0.85
N SER A 227 -4.10 13.28 0.23
CA SER A 227 -3.36 14.32 -0.49
C SER A 227 -3.87 14.42 -1.95
N ASP A 228 -4.98 15.14 -2.10
CA ASP A 228 -5.69 15.50 -3.34
C ASP A 228 -6.05 14.36 -4.32
N LEU A 229 -7.35 14.08 -4.36
CA LEU A 229 -8.02 13.33 -5.43
C LEU A 229 -7.70 13.89 -6.84
N ALA A 230 -7.50 15.20 -6.95
CA ALA A 230 -7.12 15.89 -8.20
C ALA A 230 -5.70 15.50 -8.69
N MET A 231 -4.83 15.06 -7.79
CA MET A 231 -3.44 14.69 -8.09
C MET A 231 -3.22 13.20 -8.35
N ARG A 232 -4.28 12.36 -8.43
CA ARG A 232 -4.13 10.89 -8.62
C ARG A 232 -3.54 10.49 -10.00
N PHE A 233 -3.53 11.40 -10.98
CA PHE A 233 -3.14 11.11 -12.37
C PHE A 233 -2.08 12.06 -12.93
N THR A 234 -1.22 12.64 -12.09
CA THR A 234 -0.10 13.42 -12.62
C THR A 234 0.90 12.49 -13.31
N GLU A 235 1.47 12.95 -14.42
CA GLU A 235 2.53 12.23 -15.14
C GLU A 235 3.69 11.87 -14.20
N LYS A 236 4.11 12.82 -13.35
CA LYS A 236 5.16 12.60 -12.35
C LYS A 236 4.89 11.40 -11.44
N LYS A 237 3.66 11.22 -10.92
CA LYS A 237 3.33 10.07 -10.06
C LYS A 237 3.36 8.75 -10.84
N GLN A 238 2.92 8.75 -12.10
CA GLN A 238 2.99 7.55 -12.94
C GLN A 238 4.43 7.21 -13.32
N GLU A 239 5.27 8.21 -13.58
CA GLU A 239 6.70 8.02 -13.81
C GLU A 239 7.41 7.46 -12.57
N MET A 240 7.11 7.96 -11.38
CA MET A 240 7.62 7.40 -10.11
C MET A 240 7.16 5.96 -9.89
N LEU A 241 5.88 5.66 -10.12
CA LEU A 241 5.36 4.30 -10.01
C LEU A 241 6.05 3.34 -11.00
N ILE A 242 6.24 3.74 -12.25
CA ILE A 242 6.94 2.90 -13.24
C ILE A 242 8.43 2.78 -12.88
N ALA A 243 9.08 3.87 -12.47
CA ALA A 243 10.49 3.85 -12.06
C ALA A 243 10.71 2.88 -10.89
N SER A 244 9.84 2.89 -9.87
CA SER A 244 9.95 1.95 -8.73
C SER A 244 9.78 0.48 -9.16
N LYS A 245 8.89 0.18 -10.12
CA LYS A 245 8.76 -1.16 -10.69
C LYS A 245 10.01 -1.59 -11.46
N ILE A 246 10.61 -0.67 -12.21
CA ILE A 246 11.87 -0.94 -12.92
C ILE A 246 13.01 -1.17 -11.94
N LEU A 247 13.09 -0.39 -10.86
CA LEU A 247 14.05 -0.59 -9.77
C LEU A 247 13.89 -1.97 -9.14
N PHE A 248 12.66 -2.43 -8.90
CA PHE A 248 12.39 -3.79 -8.43
C PHE A 248 12.92 -4.84 -9.42
N CYS A 249 12.69 -4.66 -10.73
CA CYS A 249 13.27 -5.56 -11.73
C CYS A 249 14.80 -5.56 -11.69
N ASP A 250 15.42 -4.39 -11.57
CA ASP A 250 16.88 -4.25 -11.54
C ASP A 250 17.51 -4.92 -10.32
N LYS A 251 16.82 -4.92 -9.19
CA LYS A 251 17.29 -5.55 -7.95
C LYS A 251 17.08 -7.06 -7.92
N HIS A 252 15.96 -7.56 -8.45
CA HIS A 252 15.49 -8.92 -8.15
C HIS A 252 15.33 -9.85 -9.35
N LEU A 253 15.33 -9.33 -10.59
CA LEU A 253 15.09 -10.13 -11.79
C LEU A 253 16.31 -10.17 -12.69
N SER A 254 16.43 -11.25 -13.48
CA SER A 254 17.42 -11.31 -14.53
C SER A 254 17.15 -10.27 -15.63
N ASN A 255 18.19 -9.89 -16.38
CA ASN A 255 18.05 -8.99 -17.53
C ASN A 255 17.02 -9.48 -18.56
N PHE A 256 16.90 -10.80 -18.74
CA PHE A 256 15.90 -11.39 -19.62
C PHE A 256 14.48 -11.18 -19.09
N GLU A 257 14.24 -11.51 -17.82
CA GLU A 257 12.93 -11.34 -17.17
C GLU A 257 12.50 -9.88 -17.14
N LYS A 258 13.43 -8.95 -16.84
CA LYS A 258 13.17 -7.50 -16.91
C LYS A 258 12.75 -7.09 -18.32
N LYS A 259 13.52 -7.44 -19.35
CA LYS A 259 13.20 -7.09 -20.75
C LYS A 259 11.85 -7.64 -21.18
N LEU A 260 11.55 -8.89 -20.83
CA LEU A 260 10.27 -9.52 -21.15
C LEU A 260 9.10 -8.87 -20.39
N TYR A 261 9.27 -8.57 -19.10
CA TYR A 261 8.27 -7.85 -18.32
C TYR A 261 7.96 -6.47 -18.94
N VAL A 262 8.99 -5.69 -19.27
CA VAL A 262 8.84 -4.38 -19.93
C VAL A 262 8.12 -4.52 -21.28
N LEU A 263 8.45 -5.54 -22.07
CA LEU A 263 7.76 -5.82 -23.34
C LEU A 263 6.27 -6.13 -23.10
N LEU A 264 5.94 -6.96 -22.12
CA LEU A 264 4.55 -7.29 -21.78
C LEU A 264 3.75 -6.05 -21.34
N GLU A 265 4.35 -5.17 -20.54
CA GLU A 265 3.73 -3.90 -20.13
C GLU A 265 3.54 -2.95 -21.32
N LYS A 266 4.51 -2.84 -22.24
CA LYS A 266 4.37 -2.08 -23.50
C LYS A 266 3.21 -2.60 -24.34
N LEU A 267 3.13 -3.92 -24.54
CA LEU A 267 2.07 -4.56 -25.31
C LEU A 267 0.70 -4.35 -24.67
N HIS A 268 0.59 -4.53 -23.35
CA HIS A 268 -0.65 -4.30 -22.60
C HIS A 268 -1.14 -2.87 -22.78
N HIS A 269 -0.29 -1.87 -22.53
CA HIS A 269 -0.70 -0.47 -22.61
C HIS A 269 -1.00 -0.02 -24.04
N LYS A 270 -0.30 -0.55 -25.05
CA LYS A 270 -0.65 -0.34 -26.46
C LYS A 270 -2.01 -0.93 -26.80
N PHE A 271 -2.28 -2.17 -26.37
CA PHE A 271 -3.57 -2.83 -26.54
C PHE A 271 -4.69 -2.00 -25.90
N MET A 272 -4.55 -1.62 -24.62
CA MET A 272 -5.55 -0.83 -23.92
C MET A 272 -5.79 0.55 -24.56
N LEU A 273 -4.73 1.22 -25.03
CA LEU A 273 -4.86 2.49 -25.76
C LEU A 273 -5.70 2.33 -27.03
N LEU A 274 -5.42 1.31 -27.84
CA LEU A 274 -6.18 1.04 -29.06
C LEU A 274 -7.64 0.70 -28.76
N SER A 275 -7.90 -0.15 -27.75
CA SER A 275 -9.25 -0.49 -27.31
C SER A 275 -10.03 0.75 -26.88
N TYR A 276 -9.43 1.64 -26.07
CA TYR A 276 -10.12 2.85 -25.61
C TYR A 276 -10.31 3.90 -26.69
N LYS A 277 -9.45 3.96 -27.73
CA LYS A 277 -9.72 4.78 -28.92
C LYS A 277 -11.00 4.34 -29.64
N ILE A 278 -11.20 3.03 -29.78
CA ILE A 278 -12.43 2.46 -30.38
C ILE A 278 -13.63 2.73 -29.47
N ILE A 279 -13.52 2.43 -28.18
CA ILE A 279 -14.62 2.62 -27.22
C ILE A 279 -15.05 4.09 -27.15
N CYS A 280 -14.12 5.05 -27.12
CA CYS A 280 -14.45 6.48 -27.12
C CYS A 280 -15.20 6.91 -28.38
N LYS A 281 -14.87 6.34 -29.56
CA LYS A 281 -15.62 6.60 -30.80
C LYS A 281 -17.05 6.07 -30.74
N LEU A 282 -17.25 4.90 -30.12
CA LEU A 282 -18.57 4.28 -29.98
C LEU A 282 -19.40 4.90 -28.85
N LYS A 283 -18.76 5.35 -27.78
CA LYS A 283 -19.38 5.88 -26.57
C LYS A 283 -18.51 6.97 -25.96
N ASN A 284 -18.80 8.22 -26.30
CA ASN A 284 -18.06 9.37 -25.80
C ASN A 284 -18.63 9.86 -24.47
N THR A 285 -18.10 9.34 -23.36
CA THR A 285 -18.41 9.78 -22.00
C THR A 285 -17.17 10.32 -21.32
N GLU A 286 -17.32 11.17 -20.29
CA GLU A 286 -16.20 11.65 -19.48
C GLU A 286 -15.32 10.50 -18.95
N LYS A 287 -15.94 9.42 -18.50
CA LYS A 287 -15.25 8.22 -18.00
C LYS A 287 -14.39 7.53 -19.07
N THR A 288 -14.90 7.40 -20.29
CA THR A 288 -14.16 6.76 -21.38
C THR A 288 -13.01 7.67 -21.84
N THR A 289 -13.23 8.97 -21.90
CA THR A 289 -12.20 9.97 -22.25
C THR A 289 -11.08 10.03 -21.20
N SER A 290 -11.43 10.02 -19.91
CA SER A 290 -10.46 9.92 -18.81
C SER A 290 -9.60 8.65 -18.92
N LYS A 291 -10.21 7.52 -19.27
CA LYS A 291 -9.47 6.26 -19.49
C LYS A 291 -8.56 6.30 -20.71
N LEU A 292 -9.00 6.91 -21.81
CA LEU A 292 -8.16 7.09 -23.00
C LEU A 292 -6.92 7.92 -22.66
N ASN A 293 -7.10 9.06 -21.99
CA ASN A 293 -6.00 9.93 -21.57
C ASN A 293 -5.01 9.19 -20.66
N TYR A 294 -5.52 8.40 -19.71
CA TYR A 294 -4.70 7.56 -18.85
C TYR A 294 -3.84 6.56 -19.65
N TYR A 295 -4.44 5.79 -20.57
CA TYR A 295 -3.67 4.80 -21.34
C TYR A 295 -2.73 5.44 -22.36
N GLN A 296 -3.04 6.65 -22.85
CA GLN A 296 -2.13 7.43 -23.68
C GLN A 296 -0.88 7.85 -22.91
N LEU A 297 -1.05 8.35 -21.69
CA LEU A 297 0.05 8.69 -20.78
C LEU A 297 0.90 7.45 -20.46
N MET A 298 0.26 6.35 -20.03
CA MET A 298 0.97 5.13 -19.64
C MET A 298 1.75 4.52 -20.81
N HIS A 299 1.16 4.46 -22.00
CA HIS A 299 1.85 3.98 -23.20
C HIS A 299 3.09 4.83 -23.52
N ARG A 300 2.99 6.16 -23.40
CA ARG A 300 4.12 7.08 -23.60
C ARG A 300 5.25 6.82 -22.60
N ILE A 301 4.93 6.66 -21.30
CA ILE A 301 5.97 6.42 -20.28
C ILE A 301 6.64 5.05 -20.50
N TRP A 302 5.85 4.00 -20.78
CA TRP A 302 6.40 2.65 -20.98
C TRP A 302 7.27 2.52 -22.23
N ILE A 303 6.95 3.22 -23.32
CA ILE A 303 7.81 3.22 -24.53
C ILE A 303 9.22 3.75 -24.26
N ARG A 304 9.35 4.71 -23.33
CA ARG A 304 10.65 5.31 -22.95
C ARG A 304 11.51 4.42 -22.06
N LYS A 305 10.99 3.30 -21.54
CA LYS A 305 11.72 2.34 -20.70
C LYS A 305 12.29 1.20 -21.54
#